data_AF-A0A453RHS8-F1
#
_entry.id   AF-A0A453RHS8-F1
#
_cell.length_a   1.000
_cell.length_b   1.000
_cell.length_c   1.000
_cell.angle_alpha   90.00
_cell.angle_beta   90.00
_cell.angle_gamma   90.00
#
_symmetry.space_group_name_H-M   'P 1'
#
loop_
_entity.id
_entity.type
_entity.pdbx_description
1 polymer ?
#
loop_
_entity_poly.entity_id
_entity_poly.type
_entity_poly.pdbx_seq_one_letter_code
_entity_poly.pdbx_strand_id
1 'polypeptide(L)' 'VTLGISTLLMYVPTSLGSAHQAGALTLLSLMILLTHTLRRPSPALLKSLASAVKST' A
#
# COMPACT_ATOMS: atom_id res chain seq x y z
N VAL A 1 -3.57 10.10 -7.73
CA VAL A 1 -4.01 11.48 -8.04
C VAL A 1 -3.80 11.79 -9.51
N THR A 2 -2.57 11.71 -10.05
CA THR A 2 -2.26 11.89 -11.48
C THR A 2 -3.13 11.04 -12.41
N LEU A 3 -3.29 9.75 -12.10
CA LEU A 3 -4.10 8.82 -12.90
C LEU A 3 -5.60 9.21 -12.97
N GLY A 4 -6.15 9.79 -11.90
CA GLY A 4 -7.54 10.28 -11.88
C GLY A 4 -7.75 11.53 -12.74
N ILE A 5 -6.73 12.39 -12.81
CA ILE A 5 -6.74 13.55 -13.72
C ILE A 5 -6.64 13.07 -15.17
N SER A 6 -5.78 12.08 -15.44
CA SER A 6 -5.69 11.44 -16.76
C SER A 6 -7.00 10.80 -17.21
N THR A 7 -7.78 10.18 -16.31
CA THR A 7 -9.10 9.64 -16.66
C THR A 7 -10.09 10.71 -17.11
N LEU A 8 -10.06 11.92 -16.51
CA LEU A 8 -10.97 13.00 -16.92
C LEU A 8 -10.57 13.60 -18.27
N LEU A 9 -9.27 13.81 -18.49
CA LEU A 9 -8.74 14.42 -19.72
C LEU A 9 -8.85 13.50 -20.95
N MET A 10 -8.88 12.18 -20.76
CA MET A 10 -8.98 11.19 -21.84
C MET A 10 -10.38 10.59 -22.01
N TYR A 11 -11.43 11.24 -21.48
CA TYR A 11 -12.83 10.76 -21.58
C TYR A 11 -13.06 9.37 -20.96
N VAL A 12 -12.61 9.19 -19.73
CA VAL A 12 -12.81 7.99 -18.87
C VAL A 12 -12.48 6.67 -19.59
N PRO A 13 -11.24 6.49 -20.08
CA PRO A 13 -10.85 5.22 -20.67
C PRO A 13 -10.81 4.13 -19.59
N THR A 14 -11.46 3.02 -19.87
CA THR A 14 -11.68 1.91 -18.92
C THR A 14 -10.38 1.36 -18.35
N SER A 15 -9.32 1.28 -19.14
CA SER A 15 -7.99 0.80 -18.70
C SER A 15 -7.33 1.70 -17.66
N LEU A 16 -7.53 3.02 -17.71
CA LEU A 16 -6.98 3.93 -16.70
C LEU A 16 -7.84 3.96 -15.44
N GLY A 17 -9.16 3.85 -15.61
CA GLY A 17 -10.10 3.67 -14.50
C GLY A 17 -9.80 2.39 -13.71
N SER A 18 -9.56 1.28 -14.40
CA SER A 18 -9.21 -0.01 -13.77
C SER A 18 -7.86 0.06 -13.06
N ALA A 19 -6.85 0.69 -13.67
CA ALA A 19 -5.56 0.91 -13.01
C ALA A 19 -5.69 1.78 -11.75
N HIS A 20 -6.60 2.78 -11.74
CA HIS A 20 -6.86 3.60 -10.56
C HIS A 20 -7.51 2.81 -9.43
N GLN A 21 -8.55 2.02 -9.75
CA GLN A 21 -9.24 1.17 -8.77
C GLN A 21 -8.31 0.10 -8.20
N ALA A 22 -7.53 -0.56 -9.06
CA ALA A 22 -6.54 -1.54 -8.63
C ALA A 22 -5.48 -0.94 -7.71
N GLY A 23 -5.00 0.27 -8.03
CA GLY A 23 -4.07 1.02 -7.17
C GLY A 23 -4.66 1.37 -5.81
N ALA A 24 -5.91 1.85 -5.77
CA ALA A 24 -6.61 2.16 -4.52
C ALA A 24 -6.81 0.91 -3.65
N LEU A 25 -7.22 -0.21 -4.25
CA LEU A 25 -7.39 -1.49 -3.56
C LEU A 25 -6.07 -2.01 -3.01
N THR A 26 -4.99 -1.96 -3.81
CA THR A 26 -3.64 -2.39 -3.38
C THR A 26 -3.16 -1.60 -2.17
N LEU A 27 -3.33 -0.27 -2.21
CA LEU A 27 -2.95 0.60 -1.10
C LEU A 27 -3.77 0.29 0.16
N LEU A 28 -5.10 0.13 0.01
CA LEU A 28 -5.98 -0.23 1.11
C LEU A 28 -5.59 -1.59 1.74
N SER A 29 -5.35 -2.61 0.92
CA SER A 29 -4.92 -3.93 1.39
C SER A 29 -3.59 -3.86 2.15
N LEU A 30 -2.62 -3.08 1.66
CA LEU A 30 -1.36 -2.87 2.35
C LEU A 30 -1.55 -2.16 3.70
N MET A 31 -2.42 -1.16 3.77
CA MET A 31 -2.73 -0.46 5.03
C MET A 31 -3.41 -1.36 6.06
N ILE A 32 -4.34 -2.23 5.62
CA ILE A 32 -4.97 -3.24 6.49
C ILE A 32 -3.90 -4.21 7.00
N LEU A 33 -3.06 -4.76 6.11
CA LEU A 33 -2.00 -5.69 6.47
C LEU A 33 -1.00 -5.07 7.46
N LEU A 34 -0.58 -3.83 7.20
CA LEU A 34 0.34 -3.10 8.07
C LEU A 34 -0.28 -2.91 9.46
N THR A 35 -1.52 -2.43 9.52
CA THR A 35 -2.24 -2.21 10.78
C THR A 35 -2.44 -3.52 11.54
N HIS A 36 -2.75 -4.61 10.85
CA HIS A 36 -2.89 -5.93 11.46
C HIS A 36 -1.55 -6.43 12.04
N THR A 37 -0.46 -6.28 11.28
CA THR A 37 0.89 -6.71 11.68
C THR A 37 1.40 -5.89 12.87
N LEU A 38 1.14 -4.58 12.91
CA LEU A 38 1.58 -3.71 13.99
C LEU A 38 0.70 -3.82 15.25
N ARG A 39 -0.55 -4.27 15.14
CA ARG A 39 -1.45 -4.47 16.29
C ARG A 39 -1.01 -5.63 17.19
N ARG A 40 -0.47 -6.70 16.61
CA ARG A 40 0.13 -7.83 17.33
C ARG A 40 1.44 -8.22 16.65
N PRO A 41 2.52 -7.46 16.88
CA PRO A 41 3.78 -7.73 16.21
C PRO A 41 4.29 -9.10 16.64
N SER A 42 4.61 -9.94 15.65
CA SER A 42 5.21 -11.25 15.91
C SER A 42 6.53 -11.07 16.68
N PRO A 43 6.81 -11.90 17.70
CA PRO A 43 8.10 -11.86 18.40
C PRO A 43 9.31 -11.95 17.45
N ALA A 44 9.18 -12.67 16.34
CA ALA A 44 10.22 -12.77 15.31
C ALA A 44 10.45 -11.44 14.57
N LEU A 45 9.38 -10.71 14.28
CA LEU A 45 9.43 -9.37 13.68
C LEU A 45 10.14 -8.41 14.64
N LEU A 46 9.73 -8.39 15.91
CA LEU A 46 10.36 -7.56 16.93
C LEU A 46 11.87 -7.82 17.05
N LYS A 47 12.27 -9.10 17.05
CA LYS A 47 13.69 -9.49 17.07
C LYS A 47 14.45 -9.03 15.82
N SER A 48 13.83 -9.14 14.65
CA SER A 48 14.41 -8.68 13.38
C SER A 48 14.62 -7.16 13.35
N LEU A 49 13.64 -6.37 13.79
CA LEU A 49 13.79 -4.91 13.90
C LEU A 49 14.84 -4.50 14.93
N ALA A 50 14.87 -5.18 16.09
CA ALA A 50 15.88 -4.95 17.12
C ALA A 50 17.31 -5.26 16.63
N SER A 51 17.46 -6.23 15.71
CA SER A 51 18.74 -6.50 15.06
C SER A 51 19.10 -5.44 14.03
N ALA A 52 18.13 -4.95 13.25
CA ALA A 52 18.35 -3.92 12.24
C ALA A 52 18.81 -2.59 12.86
N VAL A 53 18.18 -2.17 13.97
CA VAL A 53 18.57 -0.93 14.68
C VAL A 53 19.95 -1.01 15.33
N LYS A 54 20.38 -2.19 15.79
CA LYS A 54 21.70 -2.38 16.42
C LYS A 54 22.85 -2.38 15.41
N SER A 55 22.56 -2.59 14.13
CA SER A 55 23.54 -2.60 13.04
C SER A 55 23.77 -1.21 12.42
N THR A 56 23.08 -0.17 12.90
CA THR A 56 23.28 1.23 12.53
C THR A 56 23.99 1.95 13.68
#